data_AF-A0A1U8JFC4-F1
#
_entry.id   AF-A0A1U8JFC4-F1
#
_cell.length_a   1.000
_cell.length_b   1.000
_cell.length_c   1.000
_cell.angle_alpha   90.00
_cell.angle_beta   90.00
_cell.angle_gamma   90.00
#
_symmetry.space_group_name_H-M   'P 1'
#
loop_
_entity.id
_entity.type
_entity.pdbx_description
1 polymer ?
#
loop_
_entity_poly.entity_id
_entity_poly.type
_entity_poly.pdbx_seq_one_letter_code
_entity_poly.pdbx_strand_id
1 'polypeptide(L)'
;MMRAVIYLLPLTFIFFTIADGKRILPLLQPQPLESFKVNATQNVGSCTYTVSIRTSCSSTTYTRDQISLAFGDAYGNQVYAPRLDDPYSRTFESCSTDTFQIKGPCTYQICYLYLYRSGYDGWKPESVTVYGYYTKAATFNYNVFIPNGVWYGFDFCYRRGSASA
;
A
#
# COMPACT_ATOMS: atom_id res chain seq x y z
N MET A 1 -78.30 -21.92 27.80
CA MET A 1 -77.58 -20.63 27.62
C MET A 1 -76.08 -20.92 27.71
N MET A 2 -75.40 -21.12 26.58
CA MET A 2 -73.95 -21.33 26.55
C MET A 2 -73.29 -20.02 26.13
N ARG A 3 -72.39 -19.50 26.98
CA ARG A 3 -71.60 -18.29 26.69
C ARG A 3 -70.41 -18.69 25.84
N ALA A 4 -70.36 -18.23 24.60
CA ALA A 4 -69.20 -18.37 23.73
C ALA A 4 -68.10 -17.40 24.21
N VAL A 5 -66.93 -17.94 24.57
CA VAL A 5 -65.74 -17.17 24.91
C VAL A 5 -64.89 -17.05 23.64
N ILE A 6 -64.79 -15.84 23.10
CA ILE A 6 -63.98 -15.54 21.91
C ILE A 6 -62.58 -15.15 22.38
N TYR A 7 -61.58 -15.98 22.08
CA TYR A 7 -60.17 -15.68 22.36
C TYR A 7 -59.59 -14.81 21.23
N LEU A 8 -59.27 -13.56 21.54
CA LEU A 8 -58.54 -12.63 20.65
C LEU A 8 -57.03 -12.89 20.78
N LEU A 9 -56.40 -13.41 19.73
CA LEU A 9 -54.95 -13.54 19.61
C LEU A 9 -54.34 -12.24 19.07
N PRO A 10 -53.31 -11.64 19.72
CA PRO A 10 -52.68 -10.42 19.22
C PRO A 10 -51.73 -10.74 18.04
N LEU A 11 -51.97 -10.10 16.90
CA LEU A 11 -51.14 -10.17 15.70
C LEU A 11 -49.85 -9.35 15.93
N THR A 12 -48.76 -9.99 16.33
CA THR A 12 -47.46 -9.31 16.48
C THR A 12 -46.83 -9.05 15.12
N PHE A 13 -46.83 -7.79 14.67
CA PHE A 13 -46.09 -7.34 13.50
C PHE A 13 -44.58 -7.39 13.80
N ILE A 14 -43.88 -8.37 13.22
CA ILE A 14 -42.41 -8.46 13.26
C ILE A 14 -41.86 -7.51 12.19
N PHE A 15 -41.35 -6.35 12.61
CA PHE A 15 -40.60 -5.45 11.74
C PHE A 15 -39.22 -6.05 11.48
N PHE A 16 -39.03 -6.70 10.33
CA PHE A 16 -37.71 -7.06 9.84
C PHE A 16 -37.00 -5.80 9.34
N THR A 17 -36.12 -5.24 10.17
CA THR A 17 -35.16 -4.23 9.70
C THR A 17 -34.13 -4.94 8.81
N ILE A 18 -34.22 -4.74 7.49
CA ILE A 18 -33.19 -5.18 6.55
C ILE A 18 -31.96 -4.31 6.83
N ALA A 19 -30.95 -4.85 7.50
CA ALA A 19 -29.65 -4.22 7.59
C ALA A 19 -29.04 -4.23 6.18
N ASP A 20 -28.90 -3.06 5.57
CA ASP A 20 -28.20 -2.89 4.30
C ASP A 20 -26.70 -3.17 4.53
N GLY A 21 -26.32 -4.43 4.32
CA GLY A 21 -24.94 -4.89 4.42
C GLY A 21 -24.13 -4.33 3.26
N LYS A 22 -23.67 -3.09 3.38
CA LYS A 22 -22.66 -2.53 2.49
C LYS A 22 -21.43 -3.44 2.53
N ARG A 23 -21.26 -4.29 1.51
CA ARG A 23 -20.06 -5.12 1.35
C ARG A 23 -18.88 -4.17 1.13
N ILE A 24 -18.20 -3.81 2.21
CA ILE A 24 -16.92 -3.11 2.15
C ILE A 24 -15.94 -4.14 1.58
N LEU A 25 -15.61 -4.01 0.30
CA LEU A 25 -14.37 -4.60 -0.22
C LEU A 25 -13.27 -4.13 0.73
N PRO A 26 -12.50 -5.01 1.39
CA PRO A 26 -11.41 -4.56 2.24
C PRO A 26 -10.45 -3.81 1.32
N LEU A 27 -10.47 -2.48 1.38
CA LEU A 27 -9.41 -1.65 0.86
C LEU A 27 -8.16 -2.22 1.53
N LEU A 28 -7.28 -2.89 0.78
CA LEU A 28 -6.06 -3.39 1.40
C LEU A 28 -5.33 -2.16 1.87
N GLN A 29 -5.30 -1.99 3.18
CA GLN A 29 -4.51 -0.96 3.83
C GLN A 29 -3.07 -1.45 3.85
N PRO A 30 -2.09 -0.55 3.76
CA PRO A 30 -0.70 -0.92 3.94
C PRO A 30 -0.52 -1.49 5.35
N GLN A 31 0.31 -2.52 5.47
CA GLN A 31 0.55 -3.26 6.71
C GLN A 31 2.03 -3.18 7.10
N PRO A 32 2.34 -3.14 8.41
CA PRO A 32 3.71 -3.32 8.87
C PRO A 32 4.15 -4.77 8.63
N LEU A 33 5.44 -4.95 8.31
CA LEU A 33 6.05 -6.24 8.09
C LEU A 33 7.46 -6.29 8.71
N GLU A 34 7.51 -6.62 10.00
CA GLU A 34 8.75 -6.74 10.79
C GLU A 34 9.70 -7.80 10.21
N SER A 35 9.16 -8.88 9.64
CA SER A 35 9.95 -9.98 9.08
C SER A 35 10.40 -9.74 7.63
N PHE A 36 10.22 -8.54 7.09
CA PHE A 36 10.59 -8.24 5.71
C PHE A 36 12.12 -8.36 5.55
N LYS A 37 12.54 -9.25 4.64
CA LYS A 37 13.95 -9.45 4.33
C LYS A 37 14.29 -8.72 3.05
N VAL A 38 15.21 -7.77 3.17
CA VAL A 38 15.83 -7.12 2.01
C VAL A 38 16.83 -8.09 1.41
N ASN A 39 16.51 -8.63 0.23
CA ASN A 39 17.45 -9.40 -0.56
C ASN A 39 18.29 -8.40 -1.36
N ALA A 40 19.42 -7.99 -0.81
CA ALA A 40 20.45 -7.26 -1.53
C ALA A 40 21.17 -8.22 -2.50
N THR A 41 20.45 -8.73 -3.50
CA THR A 41 21.06 -9.45 -4.61
C THR A 41 21.91 -8.41 -5.35
N GLN A 42 23.20 -8.39 -5.05
CA GLN A 42 24.20 -7.40 -5.46
C GLN A 42 24.08 -7.05 -6.94
N ASN A 43 23.33 -6.01 -7.34
CA ASN A 43 23.43 -5.36 -8.65
C ASN A 43 23.63 -6.31 -9.87
N VAL A 44 23.10 -7.54 -9.86
CA VAL A 44 23.21 -8.48 -11.00
C VAL A 44 22.15 -8.16 -12.07
N GLY A 45 21.39 -7.07 -11.89
CA GLY A 45 20.29 -6.69 -12.75
C GLY A 45 20.57 -5.47 -13.63
N SER A 46 20.29 -5.62 -14.93
CA SER A 46 20.41 -4.58 -15.98
C SER A 46 19.19 -3.66 -16.08
N CYS A 47 18.12 -3.95 -15.36
CA CYS A 47 16.86 -3.21 -15.48
C CYS A 47 16.89 -1.89 -14.70
N THR A 48 16.34 -0.85 -15.32
CA THR A 48 16.14 0.45 -14.70
C THR A 48 14.64 0.69 -14.53
N TYR A 49 14.27 1.16 -13.35
CA TYR A 49 12.90 1.48 -12.98
C TYR A 49 12.80 2.97 -12.68
N THR A 50 11.70 3.58 -13.11
CA THR A 50 11.34 4.93 -12.68
C THR A 50 10.32 4.81 -11.56
N VAL A 51 10.62 5.36 -10.39
CA VAL A 51 9.70 5.40 -9.24
C VAL A 51 9.26 6.83 -9.03
N SER A 52 7.96 7.08 -9.13
CA SER A 52 7.35 8.37 -8.84
C SER A 52 6.63 8.30 -7.49
N ILE A 53 6.98 9.21 -6.58
CA ILE A 53 6.43 9.28 -5.24
C ILE A 53 5.72 10.62 -5.08
N ARG A 54 4.40 10.58 -4.87
CA ARG A 54 3.63 11.77 -4.57
C ARG A 54 3.53 11.92 -3.05
N THR A 55 4.03 13.03 -2.52
CA THR A 55 3.90 13.36 -1.10
C THR A 55 2.55 14.06 -0.85
N SER A 56 1.85 13.63 0.19
CA SER A 56 0.55 14.21 0.53
C SER A 56 0.68 15.69 0.91
N CYS A 57 -0.30 16.50 0.56
CA CYS A 57 -0.42 17.87 1.08
C CYS A 57 -0.65 17.94 2.59
N SER A 58 -1.05 16.81 3.20
CA SER A 58 -1.18 16.66 4.65
C SER A 58 0.05 16.00 5.31
N SER A 59 1.15 15.88 4.57
CA SER A 59 2.45 15.51 5.12
C SER A 59 3.07 16.67 5.90
N THR A 60 4.14 16.38 6.62
CA THR A 60 5.08 17.40 7.08
C THR A 60 5.63 18.21 5.90
N THR A 61 5.96 19.48 6.14
CA THR A 61 6.42 20.42 5.11
C THR A 61 7.63 19.88 4.34
N TYR A 62 8.56 19.26 5.06
CA TYR A 62 9.68 18.50 4.53
C TYR A 62 10.06 17.42 5.55
N THR A 63 10.83 16.42 5.14
CA THR A 63 11.37 15.38 6.02
C THR A 63 12.85 15.21 5.76
N ARG A 64 13.64 15.06 6.84
CA ARG A 64 15.07 14.66 6.79
C ARG A 64 15.23 13.18 7.13
N ASP A 65 14.12 12.48 7.33
CA ASP A 65 14.13 11.06 7.65
C ASP A 65 14.68 10.27 6.48
N GLN A 66 15.42 9.21 6.80
CA GLN A 66 15.92 8.30 5.77
C GLN A 66 14.76 7.51 5.22
N ILE A 67 14.55 7.56 3.91
CA ILE A 67 13.52 6.80 3.22
C ILE A 67 14.17 5.72 2.36
N SER A 68 13.84 4.46 2.65
CA SER A 68 14.17 3.30 1.83
C SER A 68 12.92 2.72 1.19
N LEU A 69 13.10 2.02 0.09
CA LEU A 69 12.00 1.42 -0.67
C LEU A 69 12.42 0.07 -1.23
N ALA A 70 11.53 -0.90 -1.13
CA ALA A 70 11.69 -2.22 -1.75
C ALA A 70 10.41 -2.62 -2.47
N PHE A 71 10.54 -3.15 -3.68
CA PHE A 71 9.41 -3.65 -4.47
C PHE A 71 9.81 -4.90 -5.24
N GLY A 72 8.82 -5.66 -5.71
CA GLY A 72 9.11 -6.86 -6.46
C GLY A 72 7.88 -7.59 -6.97
N ASP A 73 8.12 -8.80 -7.43
CA ASP A 73 7.13 -9.66 -8.07
C ASP A 73 6.87 -10.97 -7.31
N ALA A 74 5.92 -11.75 -7.84
CA ALA A 74 5.51 -13.02 -7.25
C ALA A 74 6.55 -14.15 -7.39
N TYR A 75 7.63 -13.92 -8.13
CA TYR A 75 8.70 -14.89 -8.41
C TYR A 75 9.92 -14.68 -7.50
N GLY A 76 9.85 -13.72 -6.57
CA GLY A 76 10.92 -13.43 -5.63
C GLY A 76 11.97 -12.47 -6.16
N ASN A 77 11.77 -11.84 -7.33
CA ASN A 77 12.64 -10.76 -7.77
C ASN A 77 12.34 -9.51 -6.92
N GLN A 78 13.39 -8.93 -6.34
CA GLN A 78 13.29 -7.77 -5.47
C GLN A 78 14.26 -6.68 -5.91
N VAL A 79 13.74 -5.46 -6.02
CA VAL A 79 14.52 -4.24 -6.22
C VAL A 79 14.48 -3.45 -4.92
N TYR A 80 15.65 -2.97 -4.48
CA TYR A 80 15.81 -2.26 -3.23
C TYR A 80 16.60 -0.96 -3.44
N ALA A 81 16.06 0.15 -2.95
CA ALA A 81 16.76 1.41 -2.81
C ALA A 81 16.99 1.70 -1.33
N PRO A 82 18.26 1.67 -0.86
CA PRO A 82 18.58 1.85 0.55
C PRO A 82 18.33 3.27 1.05
N ARG A 83 18.46 4.25 0.16
CA ARG A 83 18.23 5.66 0.47
C ARG A 83 17.77 6.36 -0.80
N LEU A 84 16.62 7.01 -0.72
CA LEU A 84 16.06 7.79 -1.83
C LEU A 84 16.33 9.29 -1.71
N ASP A 85 16.66 9.79 -0.53
CA ASP A 85 16.97 11.20 -0.34
C ASP A 85 18.41 11.52 -0.78
N ASP A 86 18.57 12.66 -1.45
CA ASP A 86 19.86 13.31 -1.71
C ASP A 86 20.02 14.46 -0.71
N PRO A 87 21.13 14.55 0.05
CA PRO A 87 21.37 15.59 1.05
C PRO A 87 21.24 17.04 0.54
N TYR A 88 21.23 17.27 -0.77
CA TYR A 88 21.07 18.60 -1.37
C TYR A 88 19.68 18.87 -1.98
N SER A 89 18.78 17.90 -1.96
CA SER A 89 17.48 18.00 -2.63
C SER A 89 16.34 18.28 -1.66
N ARG A 90 15.35 19.05 -2.13
CA ARG A 90 14.07 19.26 -1.45
C ARG A 90 13.11 18.07 -1.68
N THR A 91 13.65 16.85 -1.66
CA THR A 91 12.85 15.63 -1.82
C THR A 91 11.84 15.51 -0.69
N PHE A 92 10.66 15.01 -1.03
CA PHE A 92 9.56 14.71 -0.10
C PHE A 92 8.95 15.94 0.58
N GLU A 93 9.01 17.11 -0.07
CA GLU A 93 8.22 18.28 0.33
C GLU A 93 6.71 17.98 0.31
N SER A 94 5.95 18.59 1.21
CA SER A 94 4.49 18.47 1.19
C SER A 94 3.92 18.94 -0.15
N CYS A 95 2.93 18.21 -0.70
CA CYS A 95 2.36 18.47 -2.02
C CYS A 95 3.33 18.32 -3.21
N SER A 96 4.51 17.69 -3.05
CA SER A 96 5.44 17.46 -4.16
C SER A 96 5.24 16.10 -4.83
N THR A 97 5.87 15.95 -6.01
CA THR A 97 6.12 14.65 -6.62
C THR A 97 7.61 14.54 -6.94
N ASP A 98 8.25 13.52 -6.38
CA ASP A 98 9.66 13.22 -6.59
C ASP A 98 9.80 11.96 -7.47
N THR A 99 10.82 11.93 -8.32
CA THR A 99 11.05 10.81 -9.25
C THR A 99 12.48 10.29 -9.17
N PHE A 100 12.62 8.97 -9.05
CA PHE A 100 13.89 8.29 -8.86
C PHE A 100 14.11 7.24 -9.94
N GLN A 101 15.36 7.12 -10.40
CA GLN A 101 15.79 5.98 -11.20
C GLN A 101 16.48 4.95 -10.31
N ILE A 102 15.92 3.74 -10.25
CA ILE A 102 16.40 2.67 -9.38
C ILE A 102 16.80 1.49 -10.27
N LYS A 103 18.00 0.94 -10.02
CA LYS A 103 18.49 -0.27 -10.71
C LYS A 103 18.30 -1.48 -9.83
N GLY A 104 18.07 -2.62 -10.47
CA GLY A 104 17.90 -3.90 -9.78
C GLY A 104 17.64 -5.05 -10.75
N PRO A 105 17.42 -6.27 -10.24
CA PRO A 105 17.02 -7.41 -11.07
C PRO A 105 15.77 -7.06 -11.86
N CYS A 106 15.69 -7.57 -13.09
CA CYS A 106 14.47 -7.47 -13.88
C CYS A 106 13.35 -8.26 -13.20
N THR A 107 12.20 -7.61 -13.06
CA THR A 107 11.00 -8.15 -12.45
C THR A 107 9.98 -8.44 -13.55
N TYR A 108 9.10 -9.40 -13.28
CA TYR A 108 7.81 -9.49 -13.92
C TYR A 108 6.89 -8.40 -13.34
N GLN A 109 5.57 -8.64 -13.38
CA GLN A 109 4.61 -7.69 -12.87
C GLN A 109 4.82 -7.43 -11.37
N ILE A 110 5.19 -6.18 -11.06
CA ILE A 110 5.34 -5.70 -9.69
C ILE A 110 4.01 -5.87 -8.96
N CYS A 111 4.04 -6.50 -7.79
CA CYS A 111 2.85 -6.82 -7.01
C CYS A 111 2.97 -6.51 -5.52
N TYR A 112 4.17 -6.19 -5.03
CA TYR A 112 4.35 -5.67 -3.69
C TYR A 112 5.25 -4.44 -3.70
N LEU A 113 5.09 -3.60 -2.68
CA LEU A 113 5.96 -2.47 -2.41
C LEU A 113 5.90 -2.14 -0.93
N TYR A 114 7.06 -2.00 -0.31
CA TYR A 114 7.23 -1.57 1.07
C TYR A 114 8.12 -0.33 1.14
N LEU A 115 7.74 0.58 2.03
CA LEU A 115 8.51 1.75 2.41
C LEU A 115 9.10 1.53 3.81
N TYR A 116 10.28 2.08 4.04
CA TYR A 116 10.90 2.12 5.36
C TYR A 116 11.31 3.56 5.65
N ARG A 117 10.95 4.05 6.84
CA ARG A 117 11.33 5.38 7.32
C ARG A 117 12.15 5.23 8.59
N SER A 118 13.25 5.98 8.67
CA SER A 118 14.05 6.11 9.89
C SER A 118 14.33 7.58 10.20
N GLY A 119 13.78 8.07 11.31
CA GLY A 119 13.98 9.43 11.79
C GLY A 119 12.79 9.95 12.60
N TYR A 120 12.79 11.26 12.84
CA TYR A 120 11.87 11.93 13.77
C TYR A 120 10.88 12.88 13.10
N ASP A 121 11.14 13.32 11.87
CA ASP A 121 10.33 14.35 11.22
C ASP A 121 8.97 13.80 10.80
N GLY A 122 8.89 12.51 10.45
CA GLY A 122 7.70 11.90 9.89
C GLY A 122 7.53 12.23 8.41
N TRP A 123 6.73 11.42 7.73
CA TRP A 123 6.46 11.58 6.30
C TRP A 123 5.19 10.82 5.90
N LYS A 124 4.37 11.45 5.04
CA LYS A 124 3.12 10.90 4.53
C LYS A 124 3.11 10.89 3.00
N PRO A 125 3.48 9.77 2.37
CA PRO A 125 3.27 9.59 0.94
C PRO A 125 1.77 9.44 0.67
N GLU A 126 1.31 10.04 -0.42
CA GLU A 126 -0.01 9.77 -0.97
C GLU A 126 0.03 8.48 -1.81
N SER A 127 0.94 8.41 -2.77
CA SER A 127 1.08 7.26 -3.64
C SER A 127 2.52 7.04 -4.11
N VAL A 128 2.82 5.79 -4.46
CA VAL A 128 4.07 5.38 -5.10
C VAL A 128 3.70 4.64 -6.39
N THR A 129 4.21 5.11 -7.52
CA THR A 129 4.04 4.44 -8.82
C THR A 129 5.39 3.98 -9.35
N VAL A 130 5.48 2.69 -9.66
CA VAL A 130 6.68 2.10 -10.27
C VAL A 130 6.43 1.81 -11.73
N TYR A 131 7.30 2.35 -12.58
CA TYR A 131 7.35 2.12 -14.01
C TYR A 131 8.55 1.23 -14.32
N GLY A 132 8.30 0.03 -14.83
CA GLY A 132 9.32 -0.86 -15.38
C GLY A 132 9.18 -0.97 -16.90
N TYR A 133 10.28 -1.24 -17.60
CA TYR A 133 10.29 -1.27 -19.07
C TYR A 133 9.39 -2.35 -19.67
N TYR A 134 9.34 -3.54 -19.06
CA TYR A 134 8.55 -4.69 -19.55
C TYR A 134 7.29 -4.99 -18.72
N THR A 135 6.91 -4.08 -17.81
CA THR A 135 5.86 -4.33 -16.81
C THR A 135 4.81 -3.23 -16.85
N LYS A 136 3.54 -3.55 -16.56
CA LYS A 136 2.55 -2.47 -16.36
C LYS A 136 2.92 -1.67 -15.12
N ALA A 137 2.73 -0.35 -15.20
CA ALA A 137 2.90 0.53 -14.05
C ALA A 137 2.10 0.01 -12.85
N ALA A 138 2.73 -0.03 -11.68
CA ALA A 138 2.11 -0.48 -10.44
C ALA A 138 2.03 0.70 -9.48
N THR A 139 0.81 1.05 -9.07
CA THR A 139 0.54 2.16 -8.13
C THR A 139 0.07 1.62 -6.80
N PHE A 140 0.66 2.14 -5.73
CA PHE A 140 0.39 1.80 -4.33
C PHE A 140 -0.03 3.07 -3.58
N ASN A 141 -1.24 3.09 -3.03
CA ASN A 141 -1.82 4.29 -2.40
C ASN A 141 -1.73 4.18 -0.88
N TYR A 142 -0.87 4.99 -0.26
CA TYR A 142 -0.63 4.98 1.18
C TYR A 142 -1.57 5.95 1.89
N ASN A 143 -1.40 7.25 1.60
CA ASN A 143 -2.08 8.38 2.25
C ASN A 143 -2.16 8.25 3.80
N VAL A 144 -1.11 7.72 4.41
CA VAL A 144 -0.92 7.53 5.86
C VAL A 144 0.53 7.82 6.22
N PHE A 145 0.79 8.27 7.45
CA PHE A 145 2.15 8.47 7.93
C PHE A 145 2.88 7.13 8.02
N ILE A 146 4.08 7.06 7.44
CA ILE A 146 4.90 5.85 7.50
C ILE A 146 5.44 5.69 8.93
N PRO A 147 5.24 4.54 9.58
CA PRO A 147 5.81 4.26 10.89
C PRO A 147 7.34 4.32 10.87
N ASN A 148 7.94 4.65 12.02
CA ASN A 148 9.40 4.68 12.15
C ASN A 148 9.93 3.26 12.40
N GLY A 149 10.99 2.87 11.72
CA GLY A 149 11.75 1.65 12.06
C GLY A 149 11.12 0.33 11.62
N VAL A 150 10.10 0.34 10.76
CA VAL A 150 9.45 -0.88 10.25
C VAL A 150 9.12 -0.74 8.77
N TRP A 151 9.23 -1.84 8.02
CA TRP A 151 8.78 -1.92 6.64
C TRP A 151 7.26 -1.88 6.58
N TYR A 152 6.71 -0.97 5.80
CA TYR A 152 5.27 -0.70 5.77
C TYR A 152 4.78 -0.58 4.33
N GLY A 153 3.76 -1.35 3.95
CA GLY A 153 3.34 -1.40 2.56
C GLY A 153 2.38 -2.51 2.19
N PHE A 154 2.39 -2.89 0.93
CA PHE A 154 1.41 -3.79 0.33
C PHE A 154 2.07 -5.03 -0.26
N ASP A 155 1.37 -6.16 -0.16
CA ASP A 155 1.65 -7.37 -0.94
C ASP A 155 0.37 -7.87 -1.60
N PHE A 156 0.34 -7.81 -2.93
CA PHE A 156 -0.75 -8.27 -3.77
C PHE A 156 -0.36 -9.47 -4.66
N CYS A 157 0.79 -10.10 -4.41
CA CYS A 157 1.34 -11.12 -5.31
C CYS A 157 0.44 -12.35 -5.44
N TYR A 158 -0.20 -12.75 -4.34
CA TYR A 158 -1.19 -13.83 -4.36
C TYR A 158 -2.49 -13.47 -5.10
N ARG A 159 -2.87 -12.19 -5.14
CA ARG A 159 -4.13 -11.75 -5.74
C ARG A 159 -4.03 -11.51 -7.24
N ARG A 160 -2.85 -11.10 -7.71
CA ARG A 160 -2.61 -10.87 -9.15
C ARG A 160 -2.39 -12.16 -9.94
N GLY A 161 -2.11 -13.28 -9.27
CA GLY A 161 -2.11 -14.62 -9.89
C GLY A 161 -3.49 -15.08 -10.36
N SER A 162 -4.58 -14.62 -9.72
CA SER A 162 -5.96 -14.97 -10.12
C SER A 162 -6.60 -14.01 -11.13
N ALA A 163 -5.99 -12.85 -11.40
CA ALA A 163 -6.50 -11.87 -12.38
C ALA A 163 -5.93 -12.08 -13.79
N SER A 164 -5.23 -13.20 -14.01
CA SER A 164 -4.58 -13.53 -15.29
C SER A 164 -5.14 -14.83 -15.92
N ALA A 165 -6.36 -15.23 -15.57
CA ALA A 165 -7.06 -16.36 -16.16
C ALA A 165 -8.25 -15.89 -17.00
#